data_AF-A0A8H9GG25-F1
#
_entry.id   AF-A0A8H9GG25-F1
#
_cell.length_a   1.000
_cell.length_b   1.000
_cell.length_c   1.000
_cell.angle_alpha   90.00
_cell.angle_beta   90.00
_cell.angle_gamma   90.00
#
_symmetry.space_group_name_H-M   'P 1'
#
loop_
_entity.id
_entity.type
_entity.pdbx_description
1 polymer ?
#
loop_
_entity_poly.entity_id
_entity_poly.type
_entity_poly.pdbx_seq_one_letter_code
_entity_poly.pdbx_strand_id
1 'polypeptide(L)'
;MRLLDLVLGGNGNWNAADPDEALLAIDDIWLEAQVVSLLSVPGADVAAVLLDLRSAMQIDTGGAGLLVARGRVTAAIEGASGTGTLPTVLPVVSSAISDVGGRKSALLETFPSGALSLSGSRLEGYVCDVPGMPDVPPDMTEPGWSWMSSAIPQWNSECEVLAFSVR
;
A
#
# COMPACT_ATOMS: atom_id res chain seq x y z
N MET A 1 -6.70 16.01 0.25
CA MET A 1 -5.52 15.61 -0.57
C MET A 1 -5.84 14.25 -1.16
N ARG A 2 -5.23 13.84 -2.28
CA ARG A 2 -5.42 12.50 -2.86
C ARG A 2 -4.27 11.56 -2.52
N LEU A 3 -4.54 10.24 -2.54
CA LEU A 3 -3.50 9.22 -2.37
C LEU A 3 -2.37 9.38 -3.41
N LEU A 4 -2.69 9.74 -4.66
CA LEU A 4 -1.68 10.03 -5.69
C LEU A 4 -0.78 11.22 -5.34
N ASP A 5 -1.29 12.23 -4.63
CA ASP A 5 -0.49 13.40 -4.25
C ASP A 5 0.63 13.00 -3.28
N LEU A 6 0.39 12.03 -2.39
CA LEU A 6 1.40 11.47 -1.50
C LEU A 6 2.51 10.75 -2.29
N VAL A 7 2.12 9.95 -3.29
CA VAL A 7 3.09 9.26 -4.16
C VAL A 7 3.93 10.25 -4.95
N LEU A 8 3.35 11.33 -5.47
CA LEU A 8 4.08 12.31 -6.28
C LEU A 8 4.88 13.33 -5.45
N GLY A 9 4.84 13.24 -4.12
CA GLY A 9 5.65 14.09 -3.23
C GLY A 9 5.00 15.42 -2.90
N GLY A 10 3.67 15.45 -2.69
CA GLY A 10 2.97 16.62 -2.19
C GLY A 10 3.61 17.16 -0.92
N ASN A 11 3.86 18.48 -0.89
CA ASN A 11 4.45 19.21 0.23
C ASN A 11 3.47 19.24 1.42
N GLY A 12 3.43 18.18 2.22
CA GLY A 12 2.73 18.20 3.51
C GLY A 12 3.71 18.20 4.66
N ASN A 13 3.47 19.09 5.62
CA ASN A 13 3.99 18.94 6.97
C ASN A 13 3.16 17.86 7.66
N TRP A 14 3.50 16.60 7.42
CA TRP A 14 2.91 15.47 8.12
C TRP A 14 3.49 15.46 9.53
N ASN A 15 2.65 15.57 10.55
CA ASN A 15 3.09 15.21 11.90
C ASN A 15 3.53 13.75 11.79
N ALA A 16 4.83 13.51 11.96
CA ALA A 16 5.35 12.16 12.03
C ALA A 16 4.53 11.39 13.08
N ALA A 17 4.30 10.10 12.83
CA ALA A 17 3.82 9.22 13.88
C ALA A 17 4.70 9.41 15.13
N ASP A 18 4.12 9.20 16.31
CA ASP A 18 4.83 9.17 17.58
C ASP A 18 6.16 8.39 17.38
N PRO A 19 7.34 8.93 17.73
CA PRO A 19 8.65 8.30 17.48
C PRO A 19 8.79 6.85 17.96
N ASP A 20 7.88 6.37 18.80
CA ASP A 20 7.84 4.99 19.31
C ASP A 20 7.15 3.98 18.35
N GLU A 21 6.46 4.42 17.28
CA GLU A 21 5.82 3.54 16.27
C GLU A 21 6.18 3.91 14.83
N ALA A 22 7.40 3.58 14.40
CA ALA A 22 7.74 3.62 12.98
C ALA A 22 7.07 2.43 12.25
N LEU A 23 5.98 2.65 11.48
CA LEU A 23 5.28 1.59 10.74
C LEU A 23 6.25 0.63 10.02
N LEU A 24 7.24 1.18 9.31
CA LEU A 24 8.24 0.39 8.56
C LEU A 24 9.28 -0.35 9.45
N ALA A 25 9.18 -0.25 10.77
CA ALA A 25 10.00 -0.98 11.74
C ALA A 25 9.32 -2.21 12.33
N ILE A 26 8.01 -2.37 12.09
CA ILE A 26 7.21 -3.47 12.59
C ILE A 26 7.18 -4.55 11.51
N ASP A 27 7.68 -5.74 11.83
CA ASP A 27 7.55 -6.91 10.97
C ASP A 27 6.07 -7.26 10.80
N ASP A 28 5.68 -7.67 9.59
CA ASP A 28 4.29 -8.06 9.30
C ASP A 28 3.24 -6.95 9.59
N ILE A 29 3.64 -5.67 9.61
CA ILE A 29 2.71 -4.54 9.78
C ILE A 29 1.60 -4.49 8.72
N TRP A 30 1.85 -5.04 7.53
CA TRP A 30 0.89 -5.08 6.43
C TRP A 30 0.18 -6.43 6.32
N LEU A 31 0.34 -7.33 7.30
CA LEU A 31 -0.32 -8.64 7.29
C LEU A 31 -1.84 -8.48 7.18
N GLU A 32 -2.46 -9.37 6.40
CA GLU A 32 -3.90 -9.38 6.09
C GLU A 32 -4.43 -8.16 5.30
N ALA A 33 -3.63 -7.12 5.07
CA ALA A 33 -3.97 -6.08 4.12
C ALA A 33 -4.17 -6.66 2.71
N GLN A 34 -5.03 -6.07 1.90
CA GLN A 34 -5.23 -6.49 0.52
C GLN A 34 -4.46 -5.59 -0.44
N VAL A 35 -3.66 -6.18 -1.32
CA VAL A 35 -3.02 -5.44 -2.41
C VAL A 35 -4.07 -5.05 -3.45
N VAL A 36 -4.22 -3.74 -3.66
CA VAL A 36 -5.20 -3.16 -4.59
C VAL A 36 -4.55 -2.80 -5.93
N SER A 37 -3.42 -2.10 -5.89
CA SER A 37 -2.80 -1.57 -7.10
C SER A 37 -1.30 -1.35 -6.91
N LEU A 38 -0.55 -1.44 -8.00
CA LEU A 38 0.85 -1.01 -8.10
C LEU A 38 0.93 0.15 -9.09
N LEU A 39 1.57 1.24 -8.68
CA LEU A 39 1.85 2.39 -9.52
C LEU A 39 3.37 2.54 -9.68
N SER A 40 3.82 2.75 -10.92
CA SER A 40 5.21 3.11 -11.22
C SER A 40 5.21 4.37 -12.07
N VAL A 41 5.99 5.37 -11.65
CA VAL A 41 6.12 6.66 -12.33
C VAL A 41 7.60 6.86 -12.68
N PRO A 42 8.08 6.36 -13.83
CA PRO A 42 9.49 6.40 -14.18
C PRO A 42 10.07 7.81 -14.21
N GLY A 43 9.29 8.80 -14.68
CA GLY A 43 9.72 10.20 -14.75
C GLY A 43 9.92 10.88 -13.40
N ALA A 44 9.34 10.34 -12.33
CA ALA A 44 9.52 10.81 -10.96
C ALA A 44 10.48 9.94 -10.15
N ASP A 45 10.93 8.80 -10.70
CA ASP A 45 11.72 7.78 -9.98
C ASP A 45 11.01 7.34 -8.69
N VAL A 46 9.71 7.03 -8.83
CA VAL A 46 8.81 6.58 -7.75
C VAL A 46 8.05 5.33 -8.15
N ALA A 47 7.88 4.41 -7.22
CA ALA A 47 6.90 3.34 -7.32
C ALA A 47 6.12 3.24 -5.99
N ALA A 48 4.87 2.78 -6.04
CA ALA A 48 4.02 2.68 -4.86
C ALA A 48 3.06 1.49 -4.94
N VAL A 49 2.85 0.82 -3.81
CA VAL A 49 1.77 -0.16 -3.61
C VAL A 49 0.64 0.50 -2.84
N LEU A 50 -0.58 0.31 -3.33
CA LEU A 50 -1.82 0.68 -2.65
C LEU A 50 -2.42 -0.56 -1.97
N LEU A 51 -2.77 -0.39 -0.71
CA LEU A 51 -3.32 -1.42 0.16
C LEU A 51 -4.70 -1.00 0.66
N ASP A 52 -5.60 -1.96 0.80
CA ASP A 52 -6.80 -1.87 1.63
C ASP A 52 -6.50 -2.46 3.00
N LEU A 53 -6.74 -1.68 4.05
CA LEU A 53 -6.35 -2.01 5.43
C LEU A 53 -7.51 -2.54 6.27
N ARG A 54 -8.73 -2.65 5.74
CA ARG A 54 -9.91 -3.03 6.53
C ARG A 54 -9.85 -4.46 7.11
N SER A 55 -8.99 -5.30 6.57
CA SER A 55 -8.68 -6.64 7.10
C SER A 55 -7.35 -6.72 7.85
N ALA A 56 -6.54 -5.65 7.88
CA ALA A 56 -5.22 -5.66 8.50
C ALA A 56 -5.33 -5.49 10.02
N MET A 57 -5.23 -6.58 10.79
CA MET A 57 -5.44 -6.55 12.24
C MET A 57 -4.41 -5.74 13.03
N GLN A 58 -3.23 -5.49 12.45
CA GLN A 58 -2.13 -4.74 13.07
C GLN A 58 -2.33 -3.23 12.99
N ILE A 59 -3.28 -2.76 12.19
CA ILE A 59 -3.59 -1.34 11.99
C ILE A 59 -5.07 -1.14 12.32
N ASP A 60 -5.35 -0.47 13.43
CA ASP A 60 -6.71 -0.29 13.95
C ASP A 60 -7.40 0.99 13.46
N THR A 61 -6.70 1.79 12.63
CA THR A 61 -7.16 3.08 12.13
C THR A 61 -6.94 3.23 10.63
N GLY A 62 -7.84 3.97 9.98
CA GLY A 62 -7.79 4.19 8.53
C GLY A 62 -8.24 2.98 7.71
N GLY A 63 -8.39 3.19 6.41
CA GLY A 63 -8.85 2.15 5.48
C GLY A 63 -7.92 1.91 4.30
N ALA A 64 -6.90 2.77 4.13
CA ALA A 64 -5.96 2.67 3.02
C ALA A 64 -4.52 2.78 3.48
N GLY A 65 -3.67 1.95 2.88
CA GLY A 65 -2.22 1.93 3.12
C GLY A 65 -1.46 2.27 1.86
N LEU A 66 -0.35 3.00 2.00
CA LEU A 66 0.60 3.22 0.92
C LEU A 66 1.99 2.79 1.35
N LEU A 67 2.66 2.05 0.47
CA LEU A 67 4.08 1.76 0.56
C LEU A 67 4.76 2.36 -0.67
N VAL A 68 5.61 3.36 -0.47
CA VAL A 68 6.20 4.17 -1.56
C VAL A 68 7.71 4.03 -1.54
N ALA A 69 8.30 3.72 -2.69
CA ALA A 69 9.75 3.73 -2.91
C ALA A 69 10.12 4.92 -3.78
N ARG A 70 11.23 5.57 -3.44
CA ARG A 70 11.80 6.68 -4.22
C ARG A 70 13.29 6.47 -4.46
N GLY A 71 13.76 6.95 -5.60
CA GLY A 71 15.18 6.95 -5.95
C GLY A 71 15.66 5.56 -6.38
N ARG A 72 16.12 5.42 -7.62
CA ARG A 72 16.57 4.17 -8.24
C ARG A 72 15.55 3.05 -8.04
N VAL A 73 14.28 3.34 -8.32
CA VAL A 73 13.19 2.45 -7.94
C VAL A 73 13.21 1.13 -8.71
N THR A 74 12.81 0.07 -8.04
CA THR A 74 12.50 -1.22 -8.66
C THR A 74 11.24 -1.75 -8.03
N ALA A 75 10.28 -2.10 -8.86
CA ALA A 75 9.04 -2.74 -8.47
C ALA A 75 8.88 -4.03 -9.28
N ALA A 76 8.57 -5.13 -8.61
CA ALA A 76 8.34 -6.40 -9.28
C ALA A 76 7.14 -7.13 -8.67
N ILE A 77 6.42 -7.86 -9.52
CA ILE A 77 5.35 -8.76 -9.14
C ILE A 77 5.76 -10.15 -9.62
N GLU A 78 5.78 -11.11 -8.70
CA GLU A 78 6.09 -12.51 -8.97
C GLU A 78 4.90 -13.38 -8.56
N GLY A 79 4.69 -14.51 -9.24
CA GLY A 79 3.72 -15.52 -8.81
C GLY A 79 2.23 -15.12 -8.84
N ALA A 80 1.88 -13.88 -9.20
CA ALA A 80 0.50 -13.44 -9.36
C ALA A 80 -0.14 -14.02 -10.64
N SER A 81 -0.26 -15.34 -10.71
CA SER A 81 -0.91 -16.08 -11.80
C SER A 81 -2.42 -16.14 -11.59
N GLY A 82 -3.09 -15.00 -11.74
CA GLY A 82 -4.54 -14.95 -11.98
C GLY A 82 -4.81 -14.99 -13.49
N THR A 83 -5.24 -16.12 -14.04
CA THR A 83 -5.75 -16.20 -15.43
C THR A 83 -7.20 -15.70 -15.58
N GLY A 84 -7.78 -15.20 -14.49
CA GLY A 84 -9.19 -14.81 -14.38
C GLY A 84 -9.48 -13.35 -14.76
N THR A 85 -10.68 -13.12 -15.26
CA THR A 85 -11.24 -11.81 -15.65
C THR A 85 -11.74 -10.97 -14.46
N LEU A 86 -11.68 -11.50 -13.24
CA LEU A 86 -12.11 -10.82 -12.01
C LEU A 86 -10.89 -10.52 -11.14
N PRO A 87 -10.80 -9.33 -10.50
CA PRO A 87 -9.74 -9.07 -9.54
C PRO A 87 -9.83 -10.06 -8.40
N THR A 88 -8.78 -10.84 -8.28
CA THR A 88 -8.60 -11.75 -7.15
C THR A 88 -8.13 -10.92 -5.96
N VAL A 89 -8.70 -11.18 -4.79
CA VAL A 89 -8.19 -10.64 -3.53
C VAL A 89 -6.76 -11.16 -3.37
N LEU A 90 -5.79 -10.25 -3.25
CA LEU A 90 -4.39 -10.58 -2.99
C LEU A 90 -4.06 -10.17 -1.54
N PRO A 91 -4.52 -10.94 -0.53
CA PRO A 91 -4.21 -10.62 0.85
C PRO A 91 -2.72 -10.88 1.11
N VAL A 92 -2.10 -9.97 1.85
CA VAL A 92 -0.74 -10.09 2.32
C VAL A 92 -0.70 -11.15 3.43
N VAL A 93 0.19 -12.12 3.30
CA VAL A 93 0.42 -13.20 4.29
C VAL A 93 1.76 -13.05 5.01
N SER A 94 2.64 -12.20 4.51
CA SER A 94 3.83 -11.72 5.21
C SER A 94 4.30 -10.40 4.59
N SER A 95 4.88 -9.51 5.42
CA SER A 95 5.54 -8.30 4.96
C SER A 95 6.86 -8.09 5.69
N ALA A 96 7.92 -7.82 4.92
CA ALA A 96 9.25 -7.57 5.46
C ALA A 96 9.86 -6.29 4.89
N ILE A 97 10.52 -5.51 5.75
CA ILE A 97 11.32 -4.34 5.36
C ILE A 97 12.80 -4.65 5.59
N SER A 98 13.64 -4.40 4.58
CA SER A 98 15.07 -4.63 4.64
C SER A 98 15.88 -3.42 4.16
N ASP A 99 17.10 -3.32 4.66
CA ASP A 99 18.08 -2.31 4.27
C ASP A 99 19.41 -2.99 3.97
N VAL A 100 19.76 -3.07 2.69
CA VAL A 100 20.98 -3.75 2.24
C VAL A 100 21.74 -2.83 1.30
N GLY A 101 22.97 -2.48 1.68
CA GLY A 101 23.85 -1.66 0.84
C GLY A 101 23.29 -0.26 0.53
N GLY A 102 22.51 0.31 1.46
CA GLY A 102 21.86 1.62 1.27
C GLY A 102 20.62 1.58 0.36
N ARG A 103 20.13 0.39 0.04
CA ARG A 103 18.86 0.18 -0.67
C ARG A 103 17.81 -0.32 0.31
N LYS A 104 16.73 0.45 0.44
CA LYS A 104 15.55 0.10 1.24
C LYS A 104 14.62 -0.73 0.37
N SER A 105 14.19 -1.88 0.88
CA SER A 105 13.31 -2.79 0.15
C SER A 105 12.18 -3.28 1.04
N ALA A 106 11.00 -3.40 0.45
CA ALA A 106 9.82 -3.98 1.05
C ALA A 106 9.39 -5.17 0.21
N LEU A 107 9.07 -6.27 0.87
CA LEU A 107 8.54 -7.49 0.27
C LEU A 107 7.18 -7.77 0.90
N LEU A 108 6.16 -7.96 0.07
CA LEU A 108 4.83 -8.39 0.46
C LEU A 108 4.57 -9.75 -0.19
N GLU A 109 4.49 -10.80 0.62
CA GLU A 109 4.05 -12.11 0.15
C GLU A 109 2.52 -12.18 0.21
N THR A 110 1.90 -12.78 -0.80
CA THR A 110 0.44 -12.79 -0.98
C THR A 110 -0.09 -14.19 -1.25
N PHE A 111 -1.31 -14.46 -0.78
CA PHE A 111 -2.03 -15.69 -1.13
C PHE A 111 -2.72 -15.53 -2.51
N PRO A 112 -2.79 -16.58 -3.36
CA PRO A 112 -2.39 -17.96 -3.12
C PRO A 112 -0.88 -18.24 -3.18
N SER A 113 -0.11 -17.55 -4.02
CA SER A 113 1.35 -17.72 -4.14
C SER A 113 1.96 -16.58 -4.98
N GLY A 114 1.83 -15.34 -4.52
CA GLY A 114 2.40 -14.17 -5.19
C GLY A 114 3.35 -13.38 -4.28
N ALA A 115 4.22 -12.57 -4.86
CA ALA A 115 5.02 -11.62 -4.13
C ALA A 115 5.07 -10.27 -4.85
N LEU A 116 4.96 -9.18 -4.11
CA LEU A 116 5.26 -7.84 -4.58
C LEU A 116 6.50 -7.33 -3.86
N SER A 117 7.49 -6.89 -4.63
CA SER A 117 8.66 -6.23 -4.08
C SER A 117 8.74 -4.79 -4.55
N LEU A 118 9.12 -3.90 -3.64
CA LEU A 118 9.31 -2.48 -3.87
C LEU A 118 10.65 -2.09 -3.27
N SER A 119 11.51 -1.42 -4.02
CA SER A 119 12.81 -1.00 -3.49
C SER A 119 13.30 0.31 -4.08
N GLY A 120 14.09 1.05 -3.32
CA GLY A 120 14.64 2.33 -3.70
C GLY A 120 15.69 2.83 -2.71
N SER A 121 16.09 4.09 -2.86
CA SER A 121 16.95 4.80 -1.91
C SER A 121 16.20 5.28 -0.67
N ARG A 122 14.88 5.40 -0.76
CA ARG A 122 13.98 5.77 0.34
C ARG A 122 12.70 4.94 0.27
N LEU A 123 12.20 4.50 1.42
CA LEU A 123 10.88 3.92 1.58
C LEU A 123 10.02 4.77 2.50
N GLU A 124 8.74 4.87 2.18
CA GLU A 124 7.74 5.57 2.98
C GLU A 124 6.52 4.67 3.16
N GLY A 125 5.97 4.67 4.37
CA GLY A 125 4.72 4.00 4.71
C GLY A 125 3.70 5.02 5.17
N TYR A 126 2.47 4.92 4.67
CA TYR A 126 1.35 5.77 5.08
C TYR A 126 0.14 4.93 5.46
N VAL A 127 -0.58 5.37 6.48
CA VAL A 127 -1.95 4.95 6.79
C VAL A 127 -2.86 6.15 6.59
N CYS A 128 -3.93 5.96 5.84
CA CYS A 128 -4.88 6.99 5.45
C CYS A 128 -6.31 6.61 5.85
N ASP A 129 -7.06 7.59 6.35
CA ASP A 129 -8.51 7.57 6.26
C ASP A 129 -8.95 7.99 4.84
N VAL A 130 -9.97 7.33 4.30
CA VAL A 130 -10.54 7.63 2.98
C VAL A 130 -12.02 7.98 3.15
N PRO A 131 -12.37 9.28 3.13
CA PRO A 131 -13.74 9.72 3.37
C PRO A 131 -14.76 9.06 2.42
N GLY A 132 -15.84 8.55 2.98
CA GLY A 132 -16.93 7.92 2.23
C GLY A 132 -16.67 6.47 1.82
N MET A 133 -15.52 5.89 2.20
CA MET A 133 -15.29 4.46 2.04
C MET A 133 -16.01 3.66 3.15
N PRO A 134 -16.69 2.55 2.84
CA PRO A 134 -17.32 1.73 3.86
C PRO A 134 -16.31 1.05 4.79
N ASP A 135 -16.63 0.90 6.07
CA ASP A 135 -15.78 0.21 7.06
C ASP A 135 -15.62 -1.29 6.77
N VAL A 136 -16.62 -1.90 6.12
CA VAL A 136 -16.62 -3.32 5.79
C VAL A 136 -15.99 -3.52 4.40
N PRO A 137 -15.07 -4.48 4.22
CA PRO A 137 -14.55 -4.84 2.90
C PRO A 137 -15.68 -5.19 1.92
N PRO A 138 -15.54 -4.86 0.63
CA PRO A 138 -16.54 -5.20 -0.38
C PRO A 138 -16.69 -6.71 -0.53
N ASP A 139 -17.94 -7.15 -0.75
CA ASP A 139 -18.22 -8.47 -1.28
C ASP A 139 -17.76 -8.59 -2.74
N MET A 140 -16.63 -9.25 -2.96
CA MET A 140 -16.02 -9.44 -4.28
C MET A 140 -16.81 -10.40 -5.19
N THR A 141 -17.94 -10.95 -4.71
CA THR A 141 -18.87 -11.75 -5.52
C THR A 141 -19.89 -10.89 -6.27
N GLU A 142 -20.01 -9.60 -5.93
CA GLU A 142 -20.90 -8.67 -6.63
C GLU A 142 -20.38 -8.29 -8.03
N PRO A 143 -21.23 -8.31 -9.07
CA PRO A 143 -20.80 -8.03 -10.43
C PRO A 143 -20.65 -6.52 -10.66
N GLY A 144 -19.40 -6.07 -10.87
CA GLY A 144 -19.15 -4.82 -11.60
C GLY A 144 -17.93 -4.02 -11.14
N TRP A 145 -17.06 -3.68 -12.10
CA TRP A 145 -15.90 -2.82 -11.86
C TRP A 145 -16.28 -1.45 -11.27
N SER A 146 -17.41 -0.86 -11.71
CA SER A 146 -17.86 0.46 -11.24
C SER A 146 -18.23 0.48 -9.76
N TRP A 147 -18.82 -0.60 -9.25
CA TRP A 147 -19.15 -0.73 -7.84
C TRP A 147 -17.87 -0.95 -7.03
N MET A 148 -17.04 -1.89 -7.45
CA MET A 148 -15.79 -2.21 -6.78
C MET A 148 -14.81 -1.03 -6.72
N SER A 149 -14.72 -0.23 -7.80
CA SER A 149 -13.87 0.96 -7.82
C SER A 149 -14.32 2.05 -6.84
N SER A 150 -15.59 2.03 -6.42
CA SER A 150 -16.11 2.91 -5.37
C SER A 150 -15.98 2.32 -3.97
N ALA A 151 -15.74 1.02 -3.86
CA ALA A 151 -15.75 0.27 -2.60
C ALA A 151 -14.35 -0.05 -2.05
N ILE A 152 -13.28 0.22 -2.81
CA ILE A 152 -11.87 0.04 -2.42
C ILE A 152 -11.10 1.34 -2.65
N PRO A 153 -9.96 1.57 -1.97
CA PRO A 153 -9.18 2.78 -2.19
C PRO A 153 -8.65 2.85 -3.62
N GLN A 154 -8.61 4.07 -4.18
CA GLN A 154 -8.12 4.36 -5.52
C GLN A 154 -7.08 5.48 -5.47
N TRP A 155 -6.19 5.56 -6.46
CA TRP A 155 -5.19 6.63 -6.50
C TRP A 155 -5.79 8.05 -6.47
N ASN A 156 -7.02 8.23 -6.98
CA ASN A 156 -7.75 9.50 -6.96
C ASN A 156 -8.63 9.69 -5.71
N SER A 157 -8.72 8.72 -4.82
CA SER A 157 -9.43 8.84 -3.54
C SER A 157 -8.83 9.96 -2.70
N GLU A 158 -9.69 10.69 -1.99
CA GLU A 158 -9.24 11.59 -0.95
C GLU A 158 -8.60 10.79 0.20
N CYS A 159 -7.57 11.35 0.83
CA CYS A 159 -6.94 10.80 2.01
C CYS A 159 -6.67 11.90 3.04
N GLU A 160 -6.96 11.55 4.31
CA GLU A 160 -6.39 12.16 5.50
C GLU A 160 -5.31 11.23 6.06
N VAL A 161 -4.07 11.71 6.18
CA VAL A 161 -2.94 10.90 6.68
C VAL A 161 -3.06 10.76 8.19
N LEU A 162 -3.20 9.53 8.67
CA LEU A 162 -3.30 9.20 10.09
C LEU A 162 -1.93 8.81 10.67
N ALA A 163 -1.13 8.08 9.89
CA ALA A 163 0.22 7.69 10.28
C ALA A 163 1.17 7.73 9.09
N PHE A 164 2.45 8.01 9.38
CA PHE A 164 3.51 8.10 8.39
C PHE A 164 4.84 7.65 8.98
N SER A 165 5.62 6.90 8.20
CA SER A 165 7.00 6.58 8.52
C SER A 165 7.90 6.57 7.29
N VAL A 166 9.20 6.69 7.51
CA VAL A 166 10.22 6.74 6.47
C VAL A 166 11.42 5.90 6.87
N ARG A 167 12.03 5.23 5.88
CA ARG A 167 13.33 4.57 5.98
C ARG A 167 14.24 4.92 4.82
#